data_AF-A0A816I5M9-F1
#
_entry.id   AF-A0A816I5M9-F1
#
_cell.length_a   1.000
_cell.length_b   1.000
_cell.length_c   1.000
_cell.angle_alpha   90.00
_cell.angle_beta   90.00
_cell.angle_gamma   90.00
#
_symmetry.space_group_name_H-M   'P 1'
#
loop_
_entity.id
_entity.type
_entity.pdbx_description
1 polymer ?
#
loop_
_entity_poly.entity_id
_entity_poly.type
_entity_poly.pdbx_seq_one_letter_code
_entity_poly.pdbx_strand_id
1 'polypeptide(L)'
;IDTENFQNSDISETSRSLRNITKFSRSVPVNLVFGCCSSLDDEILMFAAASMPNIEKLVLPRWCYLSKNSFGFAFSKWKNLKTLIIAHDVPLTETFEFQVVGENCSNLTNLKYLGGLGKETAEEIVRYFKNIKRLSLQCAYVSRPGVLLLITGLQNLAILNVSHCKEFDDETVTMDNIVQAATQKRVRFIRCSNNCTCRNKRWLEGLRTYGSESWRKDEIKELEF
;
A
#
# COMPACT_ATOMS: atom_id res chain seq x y z
N ILE A 1 -12.23 20.90 17.99
CA ILE A 1 -10.93 21.32 17.42
C ILE A 1 -11.06 21.08 15.93
N ASP A 2 -11.10 22.16 15.15
CA ASP A 2 -11.54 22.13 13.75
C ASP A 2 -10.60 21.29 12.89
N THR A 3 -11.16 20.27 12.24
CA THR A 3 -10.44 19.31 11.40
C THR A 3 -9.68 20.00 10.26
N GLU A 4 -10.25 21.09 9.72
CA GLU A 4 -9.63 21.92 8.68
C GLU A 4 -8.36 22.64 9.17
N ASN A 5 -8.38 23.19 10.39
CA ASN A 5 -7.23 23.86 10.97
C ASN A 5 -6.09 22.88 11.26
N PHE A 6 -6.42 21.66 11.67
CA PHE A 6 -5.42 20.59 11.85
C PHE A 6 -4.80 20.16 10.52
N GLN A 7 -5.63 19.89 9.50
CA GLN A 7 -5.16 19.50 8.15
C GLN A 7 -4.25 20.56 7.52
N ASN A 8 -4.64 21.84 7.56
CA ASN A 8 -3.83 22.93 7.01
C ASN A 8 -2.46 23.06 7.68
N SER A 9 -2.39 22.85 9.00
CA SER A 9 -1.11 22.89 9.73
C SER A 9 -0.16 21.77 9.31
N ASP A 10 -0.69 20.57 9.11
CA ASP A 10 0.03 19.35 8.74
C ASP A 10 0.49 19.33 7.27
N ILE A 11 -0.32 19.85 6.35
CA ILE A 11 0.07 20.13 4.95
C ILE A 11 1.29 21.06 4.92
N SER A 12 1.27 22.14 5.72
CA SER A 12 2.38 23.11 5.77
C SER A 12 3.69 22.49 6.26
N GLU A 13 3.60 21.57 7.22
CA GLU A 13 4.76 20.87 7.79
C GLU A 13 5.34 19.86 6.80
N THR A 14 4.48 19.11 6.11
CA THR A 14 4.85 18.16 5.06
C THR A 14 5.56 18.88 3.91
N SER A 15 5.01 20.00 3.43
CA SER A 15 5.61 20.82 2.36
C SER A 15 6.99 21.36 2.75
N ARG A 16 7.13 21.88 3.98
CA ARG A 16 8.42 22.39 4.50
C ARG A 16 9.47 21.29 4.57
N SER A 17 9.10 20.12 5.08
CA SER A 17 10.00 18.97 5.22
C SER A 17 10.50 18.50 3.85
N LEU A 18 9.62 18.36 2.86
CA LEU A 18 9.99 17.99 1.49
C LEU A 18 10.93 19.00 0.85
N ARG A 19 10.65 20.30 0.96
CA ARG A 19 11.51 21.36 0.40
C ARG A 19 12.89 21.39 1.05
N ASN A 20 13.00 21.05 2.33
CA ASN A 20 14.29 20.95 3.01
C ASN A 20 15.07 19.72 2.52
N ILE A 21 14.41 18.56 2.39
CA ILE A 21 15.05 17.34 1.87
C ILE A 21 15.61 17.59 0.47
N THR A 22 14.83 18.22 -0.43
CA THR A 22 15.28 18.46 -1.80
C THR A 22 16.41 19.49 -1.90
N LYS A 23 16.46 20.48 -0.99
CA LYS A 23 17.53 21.49 -0.95
C LYS A 23 18.83 20.98 -0.34
N PHE A 24 18.76 20.12 0.67
CA PHE A 24 19.92 19.78 1.51
C PHE A 24 20.39 18.33 1.39
N SER A 25 19.67 17.46 0.68
CA SER A 25 20.09 16.08 0.48
C SER A 25 21.30 16.00 -0.45
N ARG A 26 22.38 15.37 0.02
CA ARG A 26 23.58 15.06 -0.79
C ARG A 26 23.38 13.84 -1.70
N SER A 27 22.39 13.01 -1.39
CA SER A 27 22.04 11.80 -2.15
C SER A 27 20.69 11.95 -2.82
N VAL A 28 20.53 11.34 -4.00
CA VAL A 28 19.24 11.26 -4.68
C VAL A 28 18.32 10.31 -3.88
N PRO A 29 17.18 10.77 -3.34
CA PRO A 29 16.28 9.90 -2.59
C PRO A 29 15.72 8.80 -3.50
N VAL A 30 15.76 7.56 -3.01
CA VAL A 30 15.16 6.37 -3.66
C VAL A 30 13.95 5.83 -2.88
N ASN A 31 13.79 6.25 -1.63
CA ASN A 31 12.68 5.89 -0.76
C ASN A 31 11.95 7.17 -0.34
N LEU A 32 10.64 7.19 -0.49
CA LEU A 32 9.78 8.28 -0.02
C LEU A 32 8.68 7.70 0.86
N VAL A 33 8.63 8.16 2.11
CA VAL A 33 7.65 7.72 3.10
C VAL A 33 6.86 8.92 3.56
N PHE A 34 5.60 8.98 3.17
CA PHE A 34 4.67 9.91 3.79
C PHE A 34 4.22 9.34 5.13
N GLY A 35 4.22 10.20 6.15
CA GLY A 35 3.71 9.83 7.46
C GLY A 35 2.26 9.41 7.33
N CYS A 36 1.84 8.41 8.10
CA CYS A 36 0.49 7.90 7.98
C CYS A 36 -0.58 8.99 8.23
N CYS A 37 -0.30 9.93 9.14
CA CYS A 37 -1.18 11.06 9.45
C CYS A 37 -0.93 12.29 8.57
N SER A 38 0.08 12.28 7.69
CA SER A 38 0.39 13.46 6.91
C SER A 38 -0.69 13.70 5.87
N SER A 39 -1.17 14.92 5.82
CA SER A 39 -2.13 15.40 4.83
C SER A 39 -1.37 15.72 3.54
N LEU A 40 -1.81 15.10 2.44
CA LEU A 40 -1.19 15.23 1.12
C LEU A 40 -2.20 15.85 0.16
N ASP A 41 -1.83 16.99 -0.42
CA ASP A 41 -2.59 17.66 -1.47
C ASP A 41 -1.91 17.49 -2.85
N ASP A 42 -2.61 17.95 -3.88
CA ASP A 42 -2.16 17.87 -5.26
C ASP A 42 -0.80 18.55 -5.47
N GLU A 43 -0.57 19.73 -4.87
CA GLU A 43 0.66 20.50 -5.06
C GLU A 43 1.86 19.76 -4.44
N ILE A 44 1.71 19.27 -3.21
CA ILE A 44 2.78 18.57 -2.49
C ILE A 44 3.14 17.28 -3.21
N LEU A 45 2.15 16.50 -3.66
CA LEU A 45 2.41 15.27 -4.41
C LEU A 45 3.15 15.57 -5.71
N MET A 46 2.68 16.55 -6.49
CA MET A 46 3.32 16.92 -7.76
C MET A 46 4.74 17.47 -7.54
N PHE A 47 4.95 18.28 -6.50
CA PHE A 47 6.28 18.80 -6.13
C PHE A 47 7.23 17.66 -5.77
N ALA A 48 6.79 16.71 -4.94
CA ALA A 48 7.59 15.56 -4.55
C ALA A 48 7.98 14.72 -5.78
N ALA A 49 7.03 14.46 -6.68
CA ALA A 49 7.26 13.68 -7.88
C ALA A 49 8.21 14.38 -8.88
N ALA A 50 8.09 15.70 -9.04
CA ALA A 50 8.98 16.47 -9.90
C ALA A 50 10.41 16.57 -9.33
N SER A 51 10.53 16.71 -8.01
CA SER A 51 11.82 16.91 -7.34
C SER A 51 12.58 15.61 -7.08
N MET A 52 11.85 14.48 -6.96
CA MET A 52 12.42 13.16 -6.65
C MET A 52 11.90 12.13 -7.66
N PRO A 53 12.34 12.16 -8.92
CA PRO A 53 11.85 11.22 -9.95
C PRO A 53 12.39 9.79 -9.79
N ASN A 54 13.46 9.59 -9.00
CA ASN A 54 14.17 8.33 -8.88
C ASN A 54 13.63 7.39 -7.79
N ILE A 55 12.43 7.66 -7.26
CA ILE A 55 11.83 6.83 -6.21
C ILE A 55 11.62 5.40 -6.70
N GLU A 56 12.14 4.45 -5.93
CA GLU A 56 11.94 3.02 -6.08
C GLU A 56 10.94 2.47 -5.06
N LYS A 57 10.81 3.11 -3.89
CA LYS A 57 9.90 2.69 -2.83
C LYS A 57 9.09 3.86 -2.29
N LEU A 58 7.77 3.75 -2.37
CA LEU A 58 6.83 4.78 -1.95
C LEU A 58 5.86 4.25 -0.89
N VAL A 59 5.67 5.01 0.19
CA VAL A 59 4.53 4.84 1.13
C VAL A 59 3.65 6.06 1.03
N LEU A 60 2.39 5.86 0.66
CA LEU A 60 1.39 6.91 0.67
C LEU A 60 0.78 7.10 2.06
N PRO A 61 0.37 8.31 2.43
CA PRO A 61 -0.33 8.54 3.68
C PRO A 61 -1.71 7.90 3.66
N ARG A 62 -2.33 7.76 4.84
CA ARG A 62 -3.68 7.20 4.95
C ARG A 62 -4.72 8.07 4.22
N TRP A 63 -4.49 9.38 4.19
CA TRP A 63 -5.41 10.37 3.65
C TRP A 63 -4.80 10.99 2.39
N CYS A 64 -5.36 10.61 1.24
CA CYS A 64 -4.93 11.05 -0.08
C CYS A 64 -6.16 11.52 -0.88
N TYR A 65 -6.65 12.73 -0.61
CA TYR A 65 -7.69 13.35 -1.41
C TYR A 65 -7.04 14.09 -2.57
N LEU A 66 -6.73 13.35 -3.63
CA LEU A 66 -5.92 13.84 -4.73
C LEU A 66 -6.68 13.69 -6.03
N SER A 67 -6.58 14.70 -6.89
CA SER A 67 -7.20 14.62 -8.21
C SER A 67 -6.53 13.54 -9.06
N LYS A 68 -7.30 12.95 -9.98
CA LYS A 68 -6.75 12.03 -10.99
C LYS A 68 -5.60 12.65 -11.79
N ASN A 69 -5.63 13.97 -11.99
CA ASN A 69 -4.59 14.70 -12.69
C ASN A 69 -3.27 14.74 -11.91
N SER A 70 -3.31 15.01 -10.59
CA SER A 70 -2.11 15.02 -9.76
C SER A 70 -1.53 13.61 -9.60
N PHE A 71 -2.38 12.58 -9.44
CA PHE A 71 -1.98 11.17 -9.49
C PHE A 71 -1.30 10.82 -10.82
N GLY A 72 -1.92 11.18 -11.94
CA GLY A 72 -1.38 10.95 -13.28
C GLY A 72 -0.02 11.60 -13.47
N PHE A 73 0.09 12.87 -13.12
CA PHE A 73 1.35 13.59 -13.17
C PHE A 73 2.42 12.92 -12.30
N ALA A 74 2.11 12.63 -11.03
CA ALA A 74 3.09 12.14 -10.07
C ALA A 74 3.63 10.76 -10.45
N PHE A 75 2.74 9.80 -10.70
CA PHE A 75 3.14 8.45 -11.09
C PHE A 75 3.79 8.42 -12.48
N SER A 76 3.52 9.40 -13.36
CA SER A 76 4.28 9.53 -14.61
C SER A 76 5.77 9.83 -14.38
N LYS A 77 6.17 10.40 -13.25
CA LYS A 77 7.57 10.72 -12.93
C LYS A 77 8.31 9.56 -12.26
N TRP A 78 7.65 8.75 -11.44
CA TRP A 78 8.26 7.64 -10.71
C TRP A 78 8.41 6.37 -11.55
N LYS A 79 9.16 6.46 -12.66
CA LYS A 79 9.37 5.32 -13.58
C LYS A 79 10.16 4.17 -12.98
N ASN A 80 10.92 4.43 -11.92
CA ASN A 80 11.72 3.42 -11.20
C ASN A 80 10.97 2.78 -10.02
N LEU A 81 9.69 3.10 -9.82
CA LEU A 81 8.93 2.60 -8.68
C LEU A 81 8.80 1.07 -8.74
N LYS A 82 9.36 0.39 -7.73
CA LYS A 82 9.36 -1.06 -7.56
C LYS A 82 8.43 -1.51 -6.45
N THR A 83 8.28 -0.68 -5.42
CA THR A 83 7.52 -1.01 -4.22
C THR A 83 6.56 0.13 -3.87
N LEU A 84 5.27 -0.21 -3.71
CA LEU A 84 4.23 0.71 -3.28
C LEU A 84 3.56 0.20 -2.00
N ILE A 85 3.39 1.06 -1.02
CA ILE A 85 2.58 0.79 0.18
C ILE A 85 1.42 1.77 0.21
N ILE A 86 0.21 1.20 0.22
CA ILE A 86 -1.05 1.93 0.26
C ILE A 86 -1.70 1.62 1.61
N ALA A 87 -2.09 2.66 2.34
CA ALA A 87 -2.93 2.54 3.52
C ALA A 87 -4.21 3.34 3.30
N HIS A 88 -5.36 2.73 3.52
CA HIS A 88 -6.67 3.34 3.36
C HIS A 88 -7.58 2.91 4.50
N ASP A 89 -8.42 3.82 5.01
CA ASP A 89 -9.47 3.46 5.98
C ASP A 89 -10.77 3.14 5.23
N VAL A 90 -11.53 2.14 5.70
CA VAL A 90 -12.98 1.85 5.49
C VAL A 90 -13.72 2.63 4.38
N PRO A 91 -14.52 1.99 3.48
CA PRO A 91 -14.68 2.41 2.08
C PRO A 91 -15.17 3.85 1.95
N LEU A 92 -14.22 4.78 1.81
CA LEU A 92 -14.52 6.11 1.32
C LEU A 92 -14.78 5.98 -0.18
N THR A 93 -15.78 6.72 -0.62
CA THR A 93 -16.38 6.74 -1.96
C THR A 93 -15.43 7.12 -3.10
N GLU A 94 -14.14 7.31 -2.82
CA GLU A 94 -13.11 7.63 -3.80
C GLU A 94 -12.11 6.47 -3.86
N THR A 95 -12.23 5.71 -4.94
CA THR A 95 -11.37 4.57 -5.23
C THR A 95 -9.97 5.05 -5.54
N PHE A 96 -8.96 4.44 -4.91
CA PHE A 96 -7.56 4.61 -5.33
C PHE A 96 -7.42 4.39 -6.85
N GLU A 97 -6.65 5.25 -7.53
CA GLU A 97 -6.49 5.24 -8.99
C GLU A 97 -5.54 4.11 -9.46
N PHE A 98 -5.95 2.84 -9.29
CA PHE A 98 -5.16 1.65 -9.67
C PHE A 98 -4.71 1.69 -11.14
N GLN A 99 -5.60 2.10 -12.04
CA GLN A 99 -5.31 2.24 -13.46
C GLN A 99 -4.13 3.18 -13.71
N VAL A 100 -4.17 4.38 -13.14
CA VAL A 100 -3.16 5.42 -13.35
C VAL A 100 -1.78 4.92 -12.92
N VAL A 101 -1.71 4.26 -11.76
CA VAL A 101 -0.47 3.69 -11.24
C VAL A 101 0.02 2.55 -12.14
N GLY A 102 -0.87 1.62 -12.53
CA GLY A 102 -0.50 0.45 -13.33
C GLY A 102 0.01 0.81 -14.73
N GLU A 103 -0.57 1.84 -15.35
CA GLU A 103 -0.15 2.33 -16.67
C GLU A 103 1.17 3.09 -16.62
N ASN A 104 1.50 3.72 -15.50
CA ASN A 104 2.70 4.56 -15.40
C ASN A 104 3.92 3.87 -14.78
N CYS A 105 3.72 2.85 -13.94
CA CYS A 105 4.76 2.20 -13.14
C CYS A 105 4.94 0.73 -13.53
N SER A 106 5.46 0.47 -14.73
CA SER A 106 5.71 -0.89 -15.24
C SER A 106 6.70 -1.71 -14.41
N ASN A 107 7.57 -1.05 -13.63
CA ASN A 107 8.54 -1.69 -12.73
C ASN A 107 7.96 -2.10 -11.37
N LEU A 108 6.69 -1.79 -11.10
CA LEU A 108 6.03 -2.11 -9.84
C LEU A 108 5.89 -3.63 -9.69
N THR A 109 6.61 -4.19 -8.71
CA THR A 109 6.66 -5.64 -8.46
C THR A 109 6.30 -6.01 -7.02
N ASN A 110 6.29 -5.05 -6.10
CA ASN A 110 5.95 -5.27 -4.70
C ASN A 110 4.84 -4.31 -4.28
N LEU A 111 3.79 -4.85 -3.68
CA LEU A 111 2.66 -4.07 -3.16
C LEU A 111 2.39 -4.48 -1.71
N LYS A 112 2.26 -3.49 -0.84
CA LYS A 112 1.59 -3.65 0.45
C LYS A 112 0.28 -2.87 0.42
N TYR A 113 -0.83 -3.54 0.66
CA TYR A 113 -2.15 -2.93 0.67
C TYR A 113 -2.81 -3.13 2.03
N LEU A 114 -2.99 -2.03 2.76
CA LEU A 114 -3.72 -1.98 4.03
C LEU A 114 -5.05 -1.26 3.77
N GLY A 115 -6.14 -2.01 3.80
CA GLY A 115 -7.48 -1.46 3.60
C GLY A 115 -8.52 -2.57 3.54
N GLY A 116 -9.70 -2.24 3.02
CA GLY A 116 -10.68 -3.24 2.61
C GLY A 116 -10.27 -3.86 1.28
N LEU A 117 -10.05 -5.16 1.23
CA LEU A 117 -9.87 -5.95 0.02
C LEU A 117 -11.15 -6.76 -0.24
N GLY A 118 -12.11 -6.10 -0.89
CA GLY A 118 -13.25 -6.77 -1.50
C GLY A 118 -12.93 -7.31 -2.90
N LYS A 119 -13.96 -7.86 -3.56
CA LYS A 119 -13.84 -8.39 -4.92
C LYS A 119 -13.42 -7.30 -5.92
N GLU A 120 -14.04 -6.13 -5.88
CA GLU A 120 -13.76 -5.01 -6.80
C GLU A 120 -12.31 -4.53 -6.72
N THR A 121 -11.79 -4.31 -5.51
CA THR A 121 -10.38 -3.93 -5.29
C THR A 121 -9.43 -5.01 -5.82
N ALA A 122 -9.75 -6.29 -5.60
CA ALA A 122 -8.94 -7.39 -6.11
C ALA A 122 -8.96 -7.45 -7.65
N GLU A 123 -10.10 -7.19 -8.29
CA GLU A 123 -10.22 -7.09 -9.75
C GLU A 123 -9.35 -5.97 -10.32
N GLU A 124 -9.37 -4.79 -9.69
CA GLU A 124 -8.56 -3.64 -10.10
C GLU A 124 -7.05 -3.93 -9.95
N ILE A 125 -6.63 -4.54 -8.84
CA ILE A 125 -5.23 -4.97 -8.65
C ILE A 125 -4.83 -5.98 -9.73
N VAL A 126 -5.65 -7.00 -10.01
CA VAL A 126 -5.36 -8.00 -11.05
C VAL A 126 -5.29 -7.35 -12.44
N ARG A 127 -6.20 -6.43 -12.73
CA ARG A 127 -6.31 -5.76 -14.03
C ARG A 127 -5.11 -4.88 -14.32
N TYR A 128 -4.67 -4.07 -13.35
CA TYR A 128 -3.70 -3.01 -13.58
C TYR A 128 -2.29 -3.33 -13.07
N PHE A 129 -2.13 -4.17 -12.05
CA PHE A 129 -0.83 -4.47 -11.45
C PHE A 129 -0.28 -5.83 -11.89
N LYS A 130 -0.17 -6.03 -13.20
CA LYS A 130 0.18 -7.32 -13.85
C LYS A 130 1.58 -7.86 -13.49
N ASN A 131 2.50 -6.99 -13.07
CA ASN A 131 3.89 -7.33 -12.77
C ASN A 131 4.14 -7.64 -11.28
N ILE A 132 3.11 -7.62 -10.43
CA ILE A 132 3.26 -7.90 -9.00
C ILE A 132 3.77 -9.32 -8.77
N LYS A 133 4.87 -9.40 -8.03
CA LYS A 133 5.53 -10.63 -7.58
C LYS A 133 5.34 -10.85 -6.09
N ARG A 134 5.25 -9.77 -5.30
CA ARG A 134 5.10 -9.83 -3.84
C ARG A 134 3.95 -8.95 -3.40
N LEU A 135 2.97 -9.55 -2.75
CA LEU A 135 1.80 -8.86 -2.24
C LEU A 135 1.67 -9.13 -0.75
N SER A 136 1.62 -8.07 0.05
CA SER A 136 1.30 -8.15 1.47
C SER A 136 -0.02 -7.45 1.74
N LEU A 137 -0.95 -8.22 2.25
CA LEU A 137 -2.23 -7.79 2.81
C LEU A 137 -2.16 -7.78 4.34
N GLN A 138 -0.96 -7.90 4.92
CA GLN A 138 -0.80 -7.99 6.37
C GLN A 138 -1.57 -6.86 7.07
N CYS A 139 -2.41 -7.24 8.04
CA CYS A 139 -3.30 -6.34 8.79
C CYS A 139 -4.44 -5.67 7.99
N ALA A 140 -4.74 -6.13 6.78
CA ALA A 140 -5.89 -5.67 6.00
C ALA A 140 -7.19 -6.36 6.44
N TYR A 141 -8.32 -5.80 5.99
CA TYR A 141 -9.62 -6.46 6.02
C TYR A 141 -9.81 -7.16 4.67
N VAL A 142 -9.95 -8.49 4.65
CA VAL A 142 -9.90 -9.25 3.39
C VAL A 142 -11.11 -10.15 3.23
N SER A 143 -11.63 -10.24 2.00
CA SER A 143 -12.56 -11.31 1.62
C SER A 143 -11.80 -12.50 1.04
N ARG A 144 -12.27 -13.71 1.35
CA ARG A 144 -11.69 -14.94 0.78
C ARG A 144 -11.77 -15.01 -0.75
N PRO A 145 -12.90 -14.62 -1.40
CA PRO A 145 -12.95 -14.52 -2.86
C PRO A 145 -11.93 -13.53 -3.43
N GLY A 146 -11.71 -12.39 -2.79
CA GLY A 146 -10.71 -11.40 -3.22
C GLY A 146 -9.29 -11.96 -3.14
N VAL A 147 -8.94 -12.65 -2.06
CA VAL A 147 -7.64 -13.33 -1.90
C VAL A 147 -7.46 -14.42 -2.97
N LEU A 148 -8.48 -15.25 -3.22
CA LEU A 148 -8.44 -16.26 -4.26
C LEU A 148 -8.24 -15.65 -5.66
N LEU A 149 -8.93 -14.54 -5.95
CA LEU A 149 -8.80 -13.82 -7.22
C LEU A 149 -7.39 -13.26 -7.43
N LEU A 150 -6.76 -12.72 -6.38
CA LEU A 150 -5.36 -12.27 -6.47
C LEU A 150 -4.42 -13.43 -6.80
N ILE A 151 -4.61 -14.60 -6.15
CA ILE A 151 -3.82 -15.79 -6.42
C ILE A 151 -4.01 -16.24 -7.87
N THR A 152 -5.24 -16.36 -8.36
CA THR A 152 -5.48 -16.89 -9.71
C THR A 152 -5.13 -15.87 -10.80
N GLY A 153 -5.44 -14.58 -10.58
CA GLY A 153 -5.31 -13.50 -11.56
C GLY A 153 -3.90 -12.94 -11.76
N LEU A 154 -3.11 -12.76 -10.70
CA LEU A 154 -1.78 -12.16 -10.79
C LEU A 154 -0.74 -13.17 -11.30
N GLN A 155 -0.43 -13.14 -12.60
CA GLN A 155 0.38 -14.18 -13.26
C GLN A 155 1.79 -14.35 -12.66
N ASN A 156 2.39 -13.25 -12.20
CA ASN A 156 3.76 -13.23 -11.70
C ASN A 156 3.87 -13.37 -10.16
N LEU A 157 2.75 -13.57 -9.47
CA LEU A 157 2.72 -13.60 -8.01
C LEU A 157 3.55 -14.78 -7.48
N ALA A 158 4.55 -14.47 -6.66
CA ALA A 158 5.45 -15.43 -6.04
C ALA A 158 5.27 -15.51 -4.52
N ILE A 159 4.91 -14.40 -3.88
CA ILE A 159 4.68 -14.33 -2.43
C ILE A 159 3.37 -13.58 -2.16
N LEU A 160 2.51 -14.18 -1.33
CA LEU A 160 1.31 -13.55 -0.81
C LEU A 160 1.29 -13.66 0.72
N ASN A 161 1.24 -12.53 1.40
CA ASN A 161 1.17 -12.47 2.86
C ASN A 161 -0.21 -11.99 3.32
N VAL A 162 -0.92 -12.84 4.05
CA VAL A 162 -2.22 -12.55 4.68
C VAL A 162 -2.15 -12.69 6.20
N SER A 163 -0.95 -12.58 6.78
CA SER A 163 -0.78 -12.61 8.23
C SER A 163 -1.54 -11.48 8.90
N HIS A 164 -2.16 -11.78 10.04
CA HIS A 164 -2.87 -10.81 10.89
C HIS A 164 -4.02 -10.05 10.22
N CYS A 165 -4.52 -10.52 9.07
CA CYS A 165 -5.71 -9.99 8.44
C CYS A 165 -6.96 -10.24 9.29
N LYS A 166 -7.96 -9.39 9.12
CA LYS A 166 -9.32 -9.67 9.56
C LYS A 166 -10.14 -10.14 8.35
N GLU A 167 -10.68 -11.35 8.42
CA GLU A 167 -11.59 -11.85 7.39
C GLU A 167 -12.99 -11.25 7.60
N PHE A 168 -13.69 -10.99 6.50
CA PHE A 168 -15.14 -10.78 6.51
C PHE A 168 -15.81 -11.83 5.63
N ASP A 169 -16.86 -12.44 6.18
CA ASP A 169 -17.36 -13.74 5.76
C ASP A 169 -17.99 -13.71 4.35
N ASP A 170 -17.55 -14.69 3.55
CA ASP A 170 -18.26 -15.26 2.42
C ASP A 170 -18.00 -16.77 2.50
N GLU A 171 -19.03 -17.56 2.79
CA GLU A 171 -18.94 -19.01 3.02
C GLU A 171 -18.63 -19.80 1.75
N THR A 172 -18.70 -19.18 0.56
CA THR A 172 -18.51 -19.87 -0.72
C THR A 172 -17.06 -20.27 -0.99
N VAL A 173 -16.08 -19.54 -0.45
CA VAL A 173 -14.66 -19.82 -0.62
C VAL A 173 -14.06 -20.22 0.73
N THR A 174 -13.51 -21.42 0.80
CA THR A 174 -12.84 -21.90 2.01
C THR A 174 -11.35 -21.55 1.99
N MET A 175 -10.73 -21.56 3.18
CA MET A 175 -9.28 -21.43 3.27
C MET A 175 -8.54 -22.56 2.56
N ASP A 176 -9.13 -23.76 2.48
CA ASP A 176 -8.56 -24.88 1.74
C ASP A 176 -8.52 -24.58 0.23
N ASN A 177 -9.54 -23.93 -0.32
CA ASN A 177 -9.51 -23.49 -1.72
C ASN A 177 -8.36 -22.53 -2.00
N ILE A 178 -8.13 -21.58 -1.08
CA ILE A 178 -7.03 -20.60 -1.18
C ILE A 178 -5.67 -21.30 -1.09
N VAL A 179 -5.49 -22.19 -0.11
CA VAL A 179 -4.25 -22.94 0.08
C VAL A 179 -3.97 -23.84 -1.13
N GLN A 180 -4.99 -24.51 -1.66
CA GLN A 180 -4.89 -25.33 -2.86
C GLN A 180 -4.47 -24.49 -4.08
N ALA A 181 -5.12 -23.35 -4.31
CA ALA A 181 -4.79 -22.45 -5.42
C ALA A 181 -3.36 -21.92 -5.31
N ALA A 182 -2.95 -21.50 -4.11
CA ALA A 182 -1.58 -21.03 -3.86
C ALA A 182 -0.56 -22.16 -4.13
N THR A 183 -0.85 -23.39 -3.68
CA THR A 183 0.01 -24.56 -3.88
C THR A 183 0.14 -24.89 -5.37
N GLN A 184 -0.97 -24.94 -6.10
CA GLN A 184 -0.99 -25.21 -7.54
C GLN A 184 -0.19 -24.16 -8.33
N LYS A 185 -0.31 -22.88 -7.95
CA LYS A 185 0.43 -21.77 -8.57
C LYS A 185 1.86 -21.60 -8.04
N ARG A 186 2.27 -22.39 -7.04
CA ARG A 186 3.58 -22.29 -6.36
C ARG A 186 3.82 -20.91 -5.73
N VAL A 187 2.75 -20.28 -5.23
CA VAL A 187 2.82 -19.04 -4.47
C VAL A 187 3.22 -19.38 -3.04
N ARG A 188 4.27 -18.74 -2.52
CA ARG A 188 4.60 -18.78 -1.09
C ARG A 188 3.51 -18.02 -0.33
N PHE A 189 2.61 -18.76 0.30
CA PHE A 189 1.49 -18.22 1.06
C PHE A 189 1.84 -18.11 2.54
N ILE A 190 1.98 -16.87 3.04
CA ILE A 190 2.31 -16.55 4.43
C ILE A 190 1.00 -16.23 5.16
N ARG A 191 0.73 -16.95 6.24
CA ARG A 191 -0.46 -16.77 7.10
C ARG A 191 -0.10 -17.11 8.55
N CYS A 192 -0.92 -16.67 9.50
CA CYS A 192 -0.76 -17.09 10.87
C CYS A 192 -1.25 -18.52 11.10
N SER A 193 -0.63 -19.20 12.07
CA SER A 193 -1.04 -20.53 12.53
C SER A 193 -2.33 -20.52 13.36
N ASN A 194 -2.61 -19.41 14.06
CA ASN A 194 -3.77 -19.22 14.95
C ASN A 194 -4.53 -17.94 14.59
N ASN A 195 -5.66 -17.70 15.27
CA ASN A 195 -6.51 -16.50 15.14
C ASN A 195 -5.75 -15.23 15.57
N CYS A 196 -4.84 -14.77 14.72
CA CYS A 196 -4.03 -13.58 14.90
C CYS A 196 -4.81 -12.41 14.30
N THR A 197 -4.95 -11.33 15.06
CA THR A 197 -5.50 -10.09 14.53
C THR A 197 -4.59 -8.96 14.98
N CYS A 198 -4.44 -7.95 14.13
CA CYS A 198 -3.72 -6.74 14.53
C CYS A 198 -4.54 -6.07 15.64
N ARG A 199 -4.14 -6.29 16.91
CA ARG A 199 -4.86 -5.83 18.12
C ARG A 199 -5.02 -4.30 18.20
N ASN A 200 -4.31 -3.54 17.38
CA ASN A 200 -4.35 -2.08 17.40
C ASN A 200 -4.94 -1.53 16.11
N LYS A 201 -6.13 -0.93 16.23
CA LYS A 201 -6.74 -0.10 15.18
C LYS A 201 -5.96 1.21 14.94
N ARG A 202 -4.96 1.52 15.79
CA ARG A 202 -4.06 2.68 15.69
C ARG A 202 -2.79 2.37 14.91
N TRP A 203 -2.93 2.14 13.62
CA TRP A 203 -1.79 2.11 12.68
C TRP A 203 -1.10 3.47 12.51
N LEU A 204 -1.45 4.48 13.32
CA LEU A 204 -1.15 5.89 13.06
C LEU A 204 -0.66 6.76 14.21
N GLU A 205 -0.41 6.25 15.42
CA GLU A 205 0.32 7.06 16.43
C GLU A 205 1.85 7.00 16.27
N GLY A 206 2.29 6.52 15.10
CA GLY A 206 3.66 6.65 14.64
C GLY A 206 4.35 5.31 14.50
N LEU A 207 5.28 5.29 13.55
CA LEU A 207 6.40 4.34 13.43
C LEU A 207 7.28 4.25 14.71
N ARG A 208 6.80 4.72 15.89
CA ARG A 208 7.54 4.81 17.15
C ARG A 208 6.95 4.01 18.32
N THR A 209 5.73 3.48 18.26
CA THR A 209 5.16 2.72 19.39
C THR A 209 4.45 1.44 18.95
N TYR A 210 5.23 0.43 18.55
CA TYR A 210 4.77 -0.96 18.53
C TYR A 210 5.67 -1.80 19.43
N GLY A 211 5.13 -2.24 20.57
CA GLY A 211 5.84 -3.00 21.61
C GLY A 211 6.05 -4.49 21.33
N SER A 212 5.96 -4.96 20.09
CA SER A 212 6.37 -6.33 19.77
C SER A 212 7.08 -6.40 18.42
N GLU A 213 8.36 -6.75 18.44
CA GLU A 213 9.20 -6.96 17.23
C GLU A 213 8.69 -8.10 16.32
N SER A 214 7.68 -8.86 16.77
CA SER A 214 7.18 -10.06 16.10
C SER A 214 6.51 -9.79 14.75
N TRP A 215 5.74 -8.72 14.58
CA TRP A 215 5.02 -8.48 13.32
C TRP A 215 5.95 -8.14 12.15
N ARG A 216 7.12 -7.52 12.44
CA ARG A 216 8.16 -7.26 11.44
C ARG A 216 8.72 -8.57 10.88
N LYS A 217 8.79 -9.62 11.69
CA LYS A 217 9.27 -10.95 11.26
C LYS A 217 8.34 -11.62 10.26
N ASP A 218 7.06 -11.23 10.27
CA ASP A 218 6.05 -11.78 9.37
C ASP A 218 5.93 -10.95 8.08
N GLU A 219 6.67 -9.85 7.95
CA GLU A 219 6.65 -9.04 6.74
C GLU A 219 7.56 -9.62 5.65
N ILE A 220 7.25 -9.29 4.40
CA ILE A 220 8.10 -9.58 3.26
C ILE A 220 9.29 -8.60 3.30
N LYS A 221 10.53 -9.11 3.25
CA LYS A 221 11.77 -8.31 3.34
C LYS A 221 11.78 -7.09 2.41
N GLU A 222 11.31 -7.23 1.17
CA GLU A 222 11.26 -6.12 0.19
C GLU A 222 10.26 -5.01 0.55
N LEU A 223 9.38 -5.25 1.54
CA LEU A 223 8.42 -4.29 2.08
C LEU A 223 8.91 -3.66 3.39
N GLU A 224 9.95 -4.20 4.04
CA GLU A 224 10.55 -3.64 5.26
C GLU A 224 11.29 -2.32 5.00
N PHE A 225 11.22 -1.37 5.94
CA PHE A 225 11.95 -0.09 5.94
C PHE A 225 12.95 -0.05 7.10
#